data_AF-A0A965UPB5-F1
#
_entry.id   AF-A0A965UPB5-F1
#
_cell.length_a   1.000
_cell.length_b   1.000
_cell.length_c   1.000
_cell.angle_alpha   90.00
_cell.angle_beta   90.00
_cell.angle_gamma   90.00
#
_symmetry.space_group_name_H-M   'P 1'
#
loop_
_entity.id
_entity.type
_entity.pdbx_description
1 polymer ?
#
loop_
_entity_poly.entity_id
_entity_poly.type
_entity_poly.pdbx_seq_one_letter_code
_entity_poly.pdbx_strand_id
1 'polypeptide(L)'
;MIPMSMHAMMAGGSPLVTSTGGTITIVGGYRIHTFTSSGTFTASGAGNVEYLVVAGGGGGGANGAGGGGAGGFKTGSLSIAAGNHTVTIGAGGTGATSGNGTAGGNSVFSSVTATGGGGGGGLSTNGVTGGSGGGGGSSYSGGSPGSGGAGTGSEGNAGATGRTGVGAVPADIAGGGGGGAGASGNAPPSNGTGGAGGAGTASSISGSSVTYAGGGGGGSGTNTSSGGAGGGGAGGGGSTAPVAGTANTGGGGGGGANPSTNGANGGSGIVIVRYLI
;
A
#
# COMPACT_ATOMS: atom_id res chain seq x y z
N MET A 1 32.06 -59.57 -0.83
CA MET A 1 30.92 -58.82 -1.39
C MET A 1 30.21 -58.15 -0.23
N ILE A 2 30.38 -56.84 -0.10
CA ILE A 2 29.83 -56.03 1.00
C ILE A 2 28.52 -55.42 0.48
N PRO A 3 27.36 -55.63 1.12
CA PRO A 3 26.13 -54.94 0.73
C PRO A 3 26.16 -53.53 1.34
N MET A 4 26.17 -52.50 0.51
CA MET A 4 25.91 -51.14 0.97
C MET A 4 24.40 -50.90 1.00
N SER A 5 23.91 -50.88 2.24
CA SER A 5 22.58 -50.50 2.69
C SER A 5 22.17 -49.12 2.18
N MET A 6 20.93 -49.02 1.70
CA MET A 6 20.21 -47.77 1.48
C MET A 6 20.30 -46.89 2.74
N HIS A 7 20.83 -45.68 2.61
CA HIS A 7 20.64 -44.62 3.59
C HIS A 7 19.64 -43.60 3.05
N ALA A 8 18.37 -43.81 3.41
CA ALA A 8 17.38 -42.76 3.42
C ALA A 8 17.70 -41.80 4.57
N MET A 9 17.87 -40.51 4.27
CA MET A 9 17.66 -39.42 5.23
C MET A 9 17.56 -38.08 4.48
N MET A 10 16.33 -37.67 4.17
CA MET A 10 15.78 -36.32 4.40
C MET A 10 14.25 -36.45 4.38
N ALA A 11 13.60 -36.11 5.51
CA ALA A 11 12.15 -36.12 5.71
C ALA A 11 11.44 -35.28 4.61
N GLY A 12 10.35 -35.71 3.99
CA GLY A 12 9.06 -36.03 4.61
C GLY A 12 7.90 -35.17 4.08
N GLY A 13 8.04 -34.56 2.89
CA GLY A 13 6.96 -33.91 2.14
C GLY A 13 7.26 -33.99 0.65
N SER A 14 6.27 -34.37 -0.18
CA SER A 14 6.42 -34.31 -1.64
C SER A 14 6.81 -32.89 -2.04
N PRO A 15 7.79 -32.68 -2.93
CA PRO A 15 8.18 -31.34 -3.35
C PRO A 15 6.96 -30.59 -3.89
N LEU A 16 6.89 -29.26 -3.66
CA LEU A 16 5.73 -28.41 -4.00
C LEU A 16 5.47 -28.27 -5.53
N VAL A 17 6.03 -29.16 -6.37
CA VAL A 17 6.12 -29.08 -7.84
C VAL A 17 4.77 -28.84 -8.52
N THR A 18 3.66 -29.30 -7.93
CA THR A 18 2.31 -29.23 -8.56
C THR A 18 1.32 -28.33 -7.83
N SER A 19 1.77 -27.48 -6.89
CA SER A 19 0.87 -26.55 -6.18
C SER A 19 0.10 -25.65 -7.15
N THR A 20 -1.12 -25.26 -6.76
CA THR A 20 -2.07 -24.49 -7.59
C THR A 20 -2.60 -23.24 -6.88
N GLY A 21 -3.31 -22.40 -7.62
CA GLY A 21 -3.88 -21.14 -7.12
C GLY A 21 -3.19 -19.91 -7.71
N GLY A 22 -3.95 -18.84 -7.92
CA GLY A 22 -3.46 -17.61 -8.54
C GLY A 22 -2.99 -17.81 -9.98
N THR A 23 -2.33 -16.79 -10.52
CA THR A 23 -1.61 -16.88 -11.79
C THR A 23 -0.25 -17.50 -11.55
N ILE A 24 0.09 -18.52 -12.33
CA ILE A 24 1.32 -19.30 -12.14
C ILE A 24 2.33 -18.98 -13.23
N THR A 25 3.55 -18.64 -12.83
CA THR A 25 4.70 -18.45 -13.74
C THR A 25 5.90 -19.24 -13.25
N ILE A 26 6.81 -19.58 -14.17
CA ILE A 26 8.08 -20.25 -13.84
C ILE A 26 9.22 -19.38 -14.34
N VAL A 27 10.08 -18.91 -13.43
CA VAL A 27 11.22 -18.04 -13.75
C VAL A 27 12.39 -18.42 -12.85
N GLY A 28 13.58 -18.62 -13.44
CA GLY A 28 14.82 -18.85 -12.68
C GLY A 28 14.80 -20.05 -11.75
N GLY A 29 14.07 -21.12 -12.10
CA GLY A 29 13.91 -22.31 -11.25
C GLY A 29 12.88 -22.18 -10.13
N TYR A 30 12.17 -21.05 -10.06
CA TYR A 30 11.07 -20.85 -9.13
C TYR A 30 9.72 -20.98 -9.82
N ARG A 31 8.78 -21.62 -9.14
CA ARG A 31 7.36 -21.53 -9.43
C ARG A 31 6.75 -20.43 -8.56
N ILE A 32 6.06 -19.49 -9.20
CA ILE A 32 5.57 -18.26 -8.60
C ILE A 32 4.05 -18.22 -8.78
N HIS A 33 3.34 -17.96 -7.70
CA HIS A 33 1.90 -17.83 -7.63
C HIS A 33 1.55 -16.37 -7.29
N THR A 34 0.83 -15.70 -8.19
CA THR A 34 0.41 -14.31 -8.00
C THR A 34 -1.10 -14.23 -7.84
N PHE A 35 -1.56 -13.63 -6.75
CA PHE A 35 -2.96 -13.42 -6.43
C PHE A 35 -3.27 -11.92 -6.46
N THR A 36 -4.11 -11.51 -7.42
CA THR A 36 -4.72 -10.16 -7.51
C THR A 36 -6.19 -10.17 -7.08
N SER A 37 -6.74 -11.35 -6.81
CA SER A 37 -8.06 -11.59 -6.22
C SER A 37 -7.94 -12.66 -5.14
N SER A 38 -8.82 -12.61 -4.14
CA SER A 38 -8.86 -13.63 -3.07
C SER A 38 -9.09 -15.03 -3.63
N GLY A 39 -8.53 -16.02 -2.95
CA GLY A 39 -8.59 -17.42 -3.38
C GLY A 39 -7.86 -18.35 -2.42
N THR A 40 -7.32 -19.43 -2.99
CA THR A 40 -6.63 -20.44 -2.22
C THR A 40 -5.34 -20.81 -2.92
N PHE A 41 -4.25 -20.87 -2.15
CA PHE A 41 -3.03 -21.54 -2.55
C PHE A 41 -3.09 -22.99 -2.05
N THR A 42 -3.09 -23.95 -2.97
CA THR A 42 -3.16 -25.38 -2.62
C THR A 42 -1.78 -26.00 -2.79
N ALA A 43 -1.13 -26.27 -1.66
CA ALA A 43 0.19 -26.88 -1.59
C ALA A 43 0.10 -28.39 -1.80
N SER A 44 0.84 -28.92 -2.79
CA SER A 44 0.88 -30.36 -3.10
C SER A 44 1.65 -31.20 -2.07
N GLY A 45 2.38 -30.54 -1.18
CA GLY A 45 3.18 -31.15 -0.12
C GLY A 45 3.57 -30.12 0.94
N ALA A 46 4.25 -30.55 1.99
CA ALA A 46 4.82 -29.61 2.97
C ALA A 46 6.14 -29.04 2.45
N GLY A 47 6.46 -27.79 2.80
CA GLY A 47 7.70 -27.15 2.36
C GLY A 47 7.83 -25.70 2.80
N ASN A 48 8.95 -25.07 2.44
CA ASN A 48 9.17 -23.65 2.67
C ASN A 48 8.83 -22.85 1.40
N VAL A 49 8.10 -21.76 1.58
CA VAL A 49 7.81 -20.78 0.52
C VAL A 49 8.35 -19.41 0.92
N GLU A 50 8.68 -18.59 -0.07
CA GLU A 50 8.89 -17.15 0.11
C GLU A 50 7.60 -16.42 -0.25
N TYR A 51 7.30 -15.34 0.46
CA TYR A 51 6.08 -14.56 0.23
C TYR A 51 6.33 -13.05 0.16
N LEU A 52 5.41 -12.38 -0.53
CA LEU A 52 5.13 -10.96 -0.45
C LEU A 52 3.63 -10.81 -0.22
N VAL A 53 3.25 -10.12 0.85
CA VAL A 53 1.86 -9.74 1.15
C VAL A 53 1.80 -8.22 1.21
N VAL A 54 1.03 -7.63 0.31
CA VAL A 54 0.75 -6.19 0.28
C VAL A 54 -0.75 -5.98 0.50
N ALA A 55 -1.10 -5.19 1.50
CA ALA A 55 -2.50 -4.84 1.80
C ALA A 55 -3.07 -3.81 0.81
N GLY A 56 -4.37 -3.55 0.87
CA GLY A 56 -4.98 -2.45 0.13
C GLY A 56 -4.54 -1.09 0.67
N GLY A 57 -4.31 -0.12 -0.21
CA GLY A 57 -4.00 1.27 0.17
C GLY A 57 -5.23 2.03 0.65
N GLY A 58 -5.04 3.06 1.47
CA GLY A 58 -6.13 3.94 1.91
C GLY A 58 -6.58 4.93 0.83
N GLY A 59 -7.81 5.40 0.93
CA GLY A 59 -8.34 6.47 0.07
C GLY A 59 -7.85 7.85 0.52
N GLY A 60 -7.80 8.82 -0.41
CA GLY A 60 -7.51 10.22 -0.10
C GLY A 60 -8.68 10.92 0.61
N GLY A 61 -8.40 11.97 1.38
CA GLY A 61 -9.44 12.82 1.97
C GLY A 61 -10.01 13.86 0.99
N ALA A 62 -10.95 14.68 1.44
CA ALA A 62 -11.57 15.75 0.65
C ALA A 62 -11.17 17.18 1.07
N ASN A 63 -11.17 18.11 0.11
CA ASN A 63 -11.04 19.57 0.28
C ASN A 63 -9.66 20.08 0.78
N GLY A 64 -8.61 19.96 -0.02
CA GLY A 64 -7.25 20.31 0.39
C GLY A 64 -6.70 19.26 1.36
N ALA A 65 -6.84 18.01 0.96
CA ALA A 65 -6.73 16.86 1.84
C ALA A 65 -5.39 16.14 1.74
N GLY A 66 -5.06 15.39 2.78
CA GLY A 66 -3.94 14.46 2.74
C GLY A 66 -4.18 13.29 1.79
N GLY A 67 -3.09 12.75 1.25
CA GLY A 67 -3.10 11.52 0.46
C GLY A 67 -3.30 10.28 1.35
N GLY A 68 -3.90 9.23 0.79
CA GLY A 68 -4.01 7.93 1.46
C GLY A 68 -2.64 7.27 1.67
N GLY A 69 -2.47 6.57 2.78
CA GLY A 69 -1.30 5.74 3.06
C GLY A 69 -1.32 4.46 2.23
N ALA A 70 -0.14 3.96 1.87
CA ALA A 70 -0.02 2.64 1.25
C ALA A 70 -0.47 1.50 2.19
N GLY A 71 -0.84 0.37 1.61
CA GLY A 71 -1.02 -0.87 2.35
C GLY A 71 0.28 -1.34 2.98
N GLY A 72 0.19 -2.11 4.06
CA GLY A 72 1.36 -2.74 4.69
C GLY A 72 2.07 -3.66 3.72
N PHE A 73 3.41 -3.64 3.76
CA PHE A 73 4.29 -4.47 2.94
C PHE A 73 5.01 -5.49 3.84
N LYS A 74 4.77 -6.78 3.61
CA LYS A 74 5.46 -7.87 4.33
C LYS A 74 6.11 -8.84 3.37
N THR A 75 7.35 -9.20 3.65
CA THR A 75 8.08 -10.26 2.95
C THR A 75 8.77 -11.19 3.92
N GLY A 76 8.96 -12.44 3.52
CA GLY A 76 9.72 -13.41 4.31
C GLY A 76 9.55 -14.82 3.79
N SER A 77 9.91 -15.79 4.63
CA SER A 77 9.71 -17.21 4.36
C SER A 77 8.72 -17.81 5.34
N LEU A 78 7.94 -18.79 4.89
CA LEU A 78 6.96 -19.51 5.70
C LEU A 78 7.05 -21.01 5.42
N SER A 79 7.12 -21.80 6.49
CA SER A 79 6.93 -23.25 6.41
C SER A 79 5.44 -23.56 6.36
N ILE A 80 5.02 -24.31 5.35
CA ILE A 80 3.62 -24.64 5.11
C ILE A 80 3.43 -26.16 5.08
N ALA A 81 2.27 -26.61 5.55
CA ALA A 81 1.82 -27.98 5.38
C ALA A 81 1.21 -28.20 3.98
N ALA A 82 1.11 -29.47 3.58
CA ALA A 82 0.29 -29.84 2.43
C ALA A 82 -1.18 -29.44 2.65
N GLY A 83 -1.86 -29.04 1.58
CA GLY A 83 -3.27 -28.64 1.61
C GLY A 83 -3.50 -27.17 1.33
N ASN A 84 -4.66 -26.68 1.76
CA ASN A 84 -5.18 -25.37 1.38
C ASN A 84 -4.72 -24.27 2.34
N HIS A 85 -4.19 -23.19 1.77
CA HIS A 85 -3.83 -21.96 2.48
C HIS A 85 -4.66 -20.81 1.93
N THR A 86 -5.37 -20.12 2.81
CA THR A 86 -6.21 -18.98 2.45
C THR A 86 -5.37 -17.82 1.92
N VAL A 87 -5.85 -17.21 0.83
CA VAL A 87 -5.33 -15.95 0.30
C VAL A 87 -6.46 -14.93 0.27
N THR A 88 -6.30 -13.82 0.98
CA THR A 88 -7.22 -12.69 0.94
C THR A 88 -6.49 -11.49 0.35
N ILE A 89 -7.11 -10.85 -0.64
CA ILE A 89 -6.61 -9.59 -1.19
C ILE A 89 -7.44 -8.44 -0.62
N GLY A 90 -6.74 -7.55 0.09
CA GLY A 90 -7.34 -6.34 0.64
C GLY A 90 -7.81 -5.40 -0.47
N ALA A 91 -9.07 -4.95 -0.38
CA ALA A 91 -9.58 -3.90 -1.25
C ALA A 91 -8.91 -2.56 -0.92
N GLY A 92 -8.81 -1.67 -1.91
CA GLY A 92 -8.42 -0.29 -1.66
C GLY A 92 -9.51 0.47 -0.91
N GLY A 93 -9.11 1.41 -0.06
CA GLY A 93 -10.01 2.33 0.62
C GLY A 93 -10.66 3.29 -0.37
N THR A 94 -11.92 3.66 -0.10
CA THR A 94 -12.65 4.65 -0.88
C THR A 94 -12.14 6.05 -0.59
N GLY A 95 -11.94 6.86 -1.63
CA GLY A 95 -11.70 8.29 -1.50
C GLY A 95 -12.91 9.02 -0.94
N ALA A 96 -12.67 10.08 -0.17
CA ALA A 96 -13.74 10.80 0.50
C ALA A 96 -14.42 11.81 -0.43
N THR A 97 -15.75 11.94 -0.31
CA THR A 97 -16.49 13.11 -0.80
C THR A 97 -16.55 14.23 0.25
N SER A 98 -16.31 13.89 1.51
CA SER A 98 -16.21 14.81 2.64
C SER A 98 -15.38 14.17 3.77
N GLY A 99 -14.55 14.95 4.45
CA GLY A 99 -13.72 14.47 5.55
C GLY A 99 -12.62 13.50 5.12
N ASN A 100 -12.40 12.46 5.93
CA ASN A 100 -11.30 11.51 5.76
C ASN A 100 -11.63 10.44 4.73
N GLY A 101 -10.62 10.02 3.96
CA GLY A 101 -10.69 8.79 3.18
C GLY A 101 -10.84 7.56 4.08
N THR A 102 -11.33 6.46 3.54
CA THR A 102 -11.41 5.20 4.31
C THR A 102 -10.10 4.44 4.25
N ALA A 103 -9.84 3.63 5.29
CA ALA A 103 -8.70 2.74 5.31
C ALA A 103 -8.86 1.60 4.29
N GLY A 104 -7.75 1.10 3.78
CA GLY A 104 -7.72 -0.10 2.94
C GLY A 104 -8.00 -1.38 3.74
N GLY A 105 -8.34 -2.45 3.04
CA GLY A 105 -8.50 -3.78 3.62
C GLY A 105 -7.16 -4.50 3.81
N ASN A 106 -7.11 -5.40 4.79
CA ASN A 106 -5.95 -6.26 5.02
C ASN A 106 -5.81 -7.29 3.90
N SER A 107 -4.56 -7.65 3.57
CA SER A 107 -4.25 -8.84 2.76
C SER A 107 -3.71 -9.95 3.67
N VAL A 108 -4.02 -11.19 3.34
CA VAL A 108 -3.66 -12.37 4.16
C VAL A 108 -3.10 -13.46 3.26
N PHE A 109 -1.99 -14.06 3.69
CA PHE A 109 -1.50 -15.34 3.20
C PHE A 109 -1.28 -16.29 4.38
N SER A 110 -2.09 -17.33 4.51
CA SER A 110 -2.03 -18.26 5.65
C SER A 110 -2.08 -17.49 6.99
N SER A 111 -1.03 -17.57 7.83
CA SER A 111 -0.93 -16.84 9.09
C SER A 111 -0.36 -15.41 8.96
N VAL A 112 0.09 -15.01 7.78
CA VAL A 112 0.69 -13.68 7.55
C VAL A 112 -0.40 -12.70 7.16
N THR A 113 -0.61 -11.67 7.99
CA THR A 113 -1.55 -10.58 7.71
C THR A 113 -0.77 -9.27 7.51
N ALA A 114 -0.99 -8.58 6.39
CA ALA A 114 -0.54 -7.20 6.21
C ALA A 114 -1.72 -6.24 6.43
N THR A 115 -1.47 -5.16 7.16
CA THR A 115 -2.50 -4.19 7.57
C THR A 115 -2.81 -3.22 6.44
N GLY A 116 -4.09 -2.94 6.21
CA GLY A 116 -4.54 -1.96 5.22
C GLY A 116 -4.01 -0.54 5.49
N GLY A 117 -3.83 0.25 4.43
CA GLY A 117 -3.32 1.62 4.52
C GLY A 117 -4.32 2.59 5.14
N GLY A 118 -3.83 3.59 5.87
CA GLY A 118 -4.66 4.61 6.49
C GLY A 118 -5.24 5.59 5.47
N GLY A 119 -6.49 6.00 5.64
CA GLY A 119 -7.11 7.04 4.82
C GLY A 119 -6.51 8.44 5.07
N GLY A 120 -6.46 9.27 4.02
CA GLY A 120 -6.00 10.66 4.12
C GLY A 120 -6.99 11.55 4.89
N GLY A 121 -6.46 12.52 5.65
CA GLY A 121 -7.25 13.51 6.37
C GLY A 121 -7.89 14.52 5.43
N GLY A 122 -9.17 14.82 5.64
CA GLY A 122 -9.82 16.00 5.04
C GLY A 122 -9.37 17.31 5.70
N LEU A 123 -9.96 18.42 5.30
CA LEU A 123 -9.67 19.74 5.87
C LEU A 123 -9.71 19.73 7.42
N SER A 124 -8.62 20.18 8.04
CA SER A 124 -8.39 20.28 9.48
C SER A 124 -8.51 18.96 10.25
N THR A 125 -8.34 17.82 9.57
CA THR A 125 -8.39 16.50 10.20
C THR A 125 -7.11 15.71 9.98
N ASN A 126 -6.80 14.89 10.98
CA ASN A 126 -5.63 14.02 10.95
C ASN A 126 -5.83 12.89 9.92
N GLY A 127 -4.72 12.46 9.33
CA GLY A 127 -4.68 11.21 8.58
C GLY A 127 -4.95 10.02 9.51
N VAL A 128 -5.58 8.98 8.96
CA VAL A 128 -5.87 7.75 9.68
C VAL A 128 -4.61 6.89 9.74
N THR A 129 -4.43 6.16 10.84
CA THR A 129 -3.36 5.17 10.99
C THR A 129 -3.62 3.93 10.12
N GLY A 130 -2.57 3.17 9.80
CA GLY A 130 -2.69 1.93 9.03
C GLY A 130 -1.35 1.23 8.87
N GLY A 131 -1.24 0.31 7.90
CA GLY A 131 0.03 -0.28 7.49
C GLY A 131 1.06 0.81 7.19
N SER A 132 0.74 1.69 6.23
CA SER A 132 1.28 3.05 6.19
C SER A 132 0.19 4.07 6.56
N GLY A 133 0.58 5.16 7.20
CA GLY A 133 -0.36 6.20 7.64
C GLY A 133 -0.77 7.17 6.53
N GLY A 134 -2.01 7.66 6.58
CA GLY A 134 -2.50 8.70 5.67
C GLY A 134 -1.89 10.07 5.98
N GLY A 135 -1.81 10.95 4.98
CA GLY A 135 -1.42 12.34 5.18
C GLY A 135 -2.50 13.13 5.93
N GLY A 136 -2.10 14.15 6.67
CA GLY A 136 -3.03 15.07 7.33
C GLY A 136 -3.57 16.11 6.35
N GLY A 137 -4.80 16.57 6.57
CA GLY A 137 -5.36 17.62 5.73
C GLY A 137 -4.81 19.01 6.04
N SER A 138 -5.01 19.90 5.10
CA SER A 138 -4.70 21.32 5.25
C SER A 138 -5.63 22.02 6.23
N SER A 139 -5.42 23.29 6.50
CA SER A 139 -6.34 24.11 7.28
C SER A 139 -6.32 25.57 6.80
N TYR A 140 -7.42 26.29 7.02
CA TYR A 140 -7.49 27.71 6.70
C TYR A 140 -6.60 28.56 7.62
N SER A 141 -6.36 29.82 7.22
CA SER A 141 -5.57 30.78 8.00
C SER A 141 -6.04 30.85 9.46
N GLY A 142 -5.10 30.71 10.40
CA GLY A 142 -5.37 30.69 11.85
C GLY A 142 -5.82 29.34 12.42
N GLY A 143 -6.01 28.31 11.59
CA GLY A 143 -6.30 26.94 12.02
C GLY A 143 -5.05 26.10 12.28
N SER A 144 -5.26 24.87 12.76
CA SER A 144 -4.21 23.85 12.90
C SER A 144 -4.38 22.79 11.80
N PRO A 145 -3.33 22.46 11.04
CA PRO A 145 -3.44 21.43 10.02
C PRO A 145 -3.50 20.05 10.67
N GLY A 146 -4.08 19.09 9.97
CA GLY A 146 -4.08 17.71 10.41
C GLY A 146 -2.66 17.13 10.45
N SER A 147 -2.36 16.35 11.47
CA SER A 147 -1.14 15.53 11.50
C SER A 147 -1.28 14.34 10.55
N GLY A 148 -0.15 13.83 10.08
CA GLY A 148 -0.11 12.54 9.40
C GLY A 148 -0.46 11.40 10.37
N GLY A 149 -1.15 10.38 9.85
CA GLY A 149 -1.36 9.12 10.55
C GLY A 149 -0.03 8.37 10.69
N ALA A 150 0.11 7.62 11.78
CA ALA A 150 1.24 6.72 11.97
C ALA A 150 1.13 5.48 11.08
N GLY A 151 2.28 4.95 10.64
CA GLY A 151 2.40 3.60 10.10
C GLY A 151 2.49 2.55 11.21
N THR A 152 2.31 1.28 10.87
CA THR A 152 2.33 0.17 11.84
C THR A 152 3.64 -0.60 11.73
N GLY A 153 4.47 -0.48 12.78
CA GLY A 153 5.68 -1.28 12.93
C GLY A 153 6.61 -1.20 11.71
N SER A 154 7.00 -2.35 11.17
CA SER A 154 7.85 -2.48 9.99
C SER A 154 7.09 -2.60 8.66
N GLU A 155 5.77 -2.46 8.64
CA GLU A 155 4.94 -2.66 7.44
C GLU A 155 4.85 -1.40 6.57
N GLY A 156 5.13 -0.23 7.15
CA GLY A 156 5.02 1.04 6.45
C GLY A 156 5.35 2.23 7.33
N ASN A 157 5.35 3.40 6.71
CA ASN A 157 5.79 4.65 7.35
C ASN A 157 4.61 5.59 7.61
N ALA A 158 4.87 6.65 8.39
CA ALA A 158 3.88 7.67 8.68
C ALA A 158 3.57 8.54 7.46
N GLY A 159 2.35 9.07 7.40
CA GLY A 159 2.02 10.19 6.54
C GLY A 159 2.61 11.49 7.08
N ALA A 160 2.54 12.55 6.28
CA ALA A 160 2.96 13.88 6.69
C ALA A 160 1.80 14.77 7.17
N THR A 161 2.12 15.74 8.01
CA THR A 161 1.21 16.83 8.38
C THR A 161 0.87 17.68 7.15
N GLY A 162 -0.37 18.18 7.08
CA GLY A 162 -0.76 19.20 6.11
C GLY A 162 -0.19 20.58 6.43
N ARG A 163 -0.59 21.59 5.65
CA ARG A 163 -0.14 22.97 5.81
C ARG A 163 -1.34 23.90 6.03
N THR A 164 -1.15 24.87 6.91
CA THR A 164 -2.04 26.02 7.07
C THR A 164 -1.90 26.98 5.88
N GLY A 165 -3.02 27.48 5.38
CA GLY A 165 -3.01 28.58 4.43
C GLY A 165 -2.41 29.84 5.06
N VAL A 166 -1.65 30.62 4.28
CA VAL A 166 -1.15 31.93 4.69
C VAL A 166 -2.00 33.02 4.02
N GLY A 167 -2.82 33.73 4.81
CA GLY A 167 -3.65 34.83 4.31
C GLY A 167 -5.01 34.40 3.74
N ALA A 168 -5.68 35.33 3.04
CA ALA A 168 -7.07 35.19 2.59
C ALA A 168 -7.26 34.39 1.29
N VAL A 169 -6.18 33.87 0.69
CA VAL A 169 -6.24 33.16 -0.60
C VAL A 169 -6.29 31.64 -0.39
N PRO A 170 -7.32 30.95 -0.93
CA PRO A 170 -7.43 29.48 -0.89
C PRO A 170 -6.27 28.72 -1.56
N ALA A 171 -5.44 29.42 -2.35
CA ALA A 171 -4.33 28.87 -3.11
C ALA A 171 -3.20 28.25 -2.25
N ASP A 172 -3.14 28.60 -0.96
CA ASP A 172 -2.06 28.22 -0.06
C ASP A 172 -2.36 27.02 0.84
N ILE A 173 -3.54 26.40 0.74
CA ILE A 173 -3.82 25.21 1.53
C ILE A 173 -3.35 23.96 0.80
N ALA A 174 -2.67 23.08 1.52
CA ALA A 174 -2.09 21.87 0.95
C ALA A 174 -2.09 20.73 1.99
N GLY A 175 -2.56 19.55 1.60
CA GLY A 175 -2.54 18.36 2.43
C GLY A 175 -1.19 17.64 2.37
N GLY A 176 -0.84 16.93 3.43
CA GLY A 176 0.37 16.13 3.50
C GLY A 176 0.29 14.87 2.64
N GLY A 177 1.45 14.37 2.20
CA GLY A 177 1.51 13.08 1.50
C GLY A 177 1.27 11.91 2.44
N GLY A 178 0.66 10.84 1.93
CA GLY A 178 0.55 9.56 2.65
C GLY A 178 1.90 8.84 2.71
N GLY A 179 2.10 8.04 3.76
CA GLY A 179 3.29 7.20 3.90
C GLY A 179 3.32 6.06 2.89
N GLY A 180 4.51 5.68 2.44
CA GLY A 180 4.75 4.45 1.69
C GLY A 180 5.53 3.43 2.52
N ALA A 181 5.74 2.24 1.96
CA ALA A 181 6.51 1.19 2.61
C ALA A 181 8.00 1.51 2.74
N GLY A 182 8.55 2.34 1.85
CA GLY A 182 9.98 2.68 1.79
C GLY A 182 10.33 4.04 2.39
N ALA A 183 9.36 4.95 2.52
CA ALA A 183 9.58 6.26 3.15
C ALA A 183 8.27 6.87 3.69
N SER A 184 8.40 7.75 4.68
CA SER A 184 7.30 8.62 5.12
C SER A 184 6.81 9.53 4.00
N GLY A 185 5.57 9.99 4.10
CA GLY A 185 5.05 11.04 3.22
C GLY A 185 5.78 12.37 3.43
N ASN A 186 5.71 13.26 2.44
CA ASN A 186 6.31 14.58 2.53
C ASN A 186 5.30 15.63 2.98
N ALA A 187 5.75 16.56 3.82
CA ALA A 187 4.96 17.75 4.13
C ALA A 187 4.88 18.66 2.89
N PRO A 188 3.82 19.47 2.76
CA PRO A 188 3.69 20.42 1.65
C PRO A 188 4.84 21.45 1.63
N PRO A 189 5.47 21.72 0.46
CA PRO A 189 6.42 22.82 0.30
C PRO A 189 5.75 24.20 0.45
N SER A 190 6.55 25.27 0.55
CA SER A 190 6.05 26.65 0.73
C SER A 190 5.30 27.25 -0.48
N ASN A 191 5.29 26.58 -1.63
CA ASN A 191 4.71 27.09 -2.89
C ASN A 191 3.24 26.68 -3.17
N GLY A 192 2.51 26.16 -2.18
CA GLY A 192 1.11 25.77 -2.33
C GLY A 192 0.89 24.41 -3.01
N THR A 193 1.94 23.66 -3.31
CA THR A 193 1.82 22.28 -3.80
C THR A 193 1.50 21.33 -2.65
N GLY A 194 0.71 20.29 -2.92
CA GLY A 194 0.48 19.20 -1.97
C GLY A 194 1.77 18.45 -1.61
N GLY A 195 1.79 17.80 -0.45
CA GLY A 195 2.89 16.93 -0.05
C GLY A 195 2.98 15.69 -0.95
N ALA A 196 4.17 15.36 -1.43
CA ALA A 196 4.36 14.13 -2.22
C ALA A 196 4.17 12.87 -1.35
N GLY A 197 3.65 11.81 -1.97
CA GLY A 197 3.50 10.51 -1.32
C GLY A 197 4.86 9.83 -1.05
N GLY A 198 4.96 9.11 0.07
CA GLY A 198 6.14 8.35 0.43
C GLY A 198 6.40 7.20 -0.54
N ALA A 199 7.68 6.96 -0.87
CA ALA A 199 8.06 5.89 -1.78
C ALA A 199 7.71 4.50 -1.23
N GLY A 200 7.35 3.59 -2.13
CA GLY A 200 7.18 2.18 -1.84
C GLY A 200 8.50 1.39 -1.79
N THR A 201 8.39 0.08 -1.64
CA THR A 201 9.53 -0.85 -1.53
C THR A 201 9.57 -1.80 -2.72
N ALA A 202 10.77 -2.04 -3.25
CA ALA A 202 10.99 -2.97 -4.35
C ALA A 202 11.07 -4.43 -3.88
N SER A 203 10.55 -5.36 -4.68
CA SER A 203 10.66 -6.80 -4.47
C SER A 203 10.94 -7.51 -5.79
N SER A 204 11.85 -8.48 -5.77
CA SER A 204 12.17 -9.34 -6.91
C SER A 204 11.40 -10.68 -6.91
N ILE A 205 10.42 -10.83 -6.00
CA ILE A 205 9.73 -12.10 -5.77
C ILE A 205 8.98 -12.62 -7.02
N SER A 206 8.57 -11.73 -7.93
CA SER A 206 7.92 -12.08 -9.18
C SER A 206 8.89 -12.51 -10.29
N GLY A 207 10.20 -12.58 -10.00
CA GLY A 207 11.26 -12.85 -10.99
C GLY A 207 11.82 -11.60 -11.65
N SER A 208 11.29 -10.42 -11.34
CA SER A 208 11.82 -9.11 -11.75
C SER A 208 11.59 -8.08 -10.62
N SER A 209 12.37 -7.01 -10.58
CA SER A 209 12.23 -5.98 -9.54
C SER A 209 10.99 -5.12 -9.81
N VAL A 210 10.01 -5.20 -8.94
CA VAL A 210 8.76 -4.40 -8.99
C VAL A 210 8.58 -3.66 -7.67
N THR A 211 8.20 -2.38 -7.73
CA THR A 211 7.93 -1.56 -6.53
C THR A 211 6.45 -1.63 -6.16
N TYR A 212 6.18 -1.77 -4.87
CA TYR A 212 4.83 -1.85 -4.29
C TYR A 212 4.68 -0.87 -3.13
N ALA A 213 3.44 -0.59 -2.74
CA ALA A 213 3.07 0.17 -1.55
C ALA A 213 3.61 1.61 -1.54
N GLY A 214 3.40 2.36 -2.63
CA GLY A 214 3.64 3.81 -2.67
C GLY A 214 2.48 4.62 -2.07
N GLY A 215 2.77 5.63 -1.26
CA GLY A 215 1.77 6.51 -0.65
C GLY A 215 1.15 7.49 -1.66
N GLY A 216 -0.07 7.98 -1.39
CA GLY A 216 -0.74 8.98 -2.22
C GLY A 216 -0.20 10.40 -1.98
N GLY A 217 -0.20 11.24 -3.02
CA GLY A 217 0.09 12.66 -2.90
C GLY A 217 -1.07 13.44 -2.27
N GLY A 218 -0.76 14.46 -1.48
CA GLY A 218 -1.76 15.37 -0.90
C GLY A 218 -2.35 16.32 -1.94
N GLY A 219 -3.62 16.68 -1.79
CA GLY A 219 -4.29 17.66 -2.62
C GLY A 219 -3.96 19.10 -2.21
N SER A 220 -4.10 20.04 -3.13
CA SER A 220 -3.89 21.47 -2.87
C SER A 220 -4.91 22.36 -3.58
N GLY A 221 -4.89 23.66 -3.29
CA GLY A 221 -5.68 24.64 -4.03
C GLY A 221 -5.17 24.97 -5.44
N THR A 222 -3.93 24.61 -5.79
CA THR A 222 -3.29 25.08 -7.03
C THR A 222 -2.60 23.98 -7.82
N ASN A 223 -1.53 23.39 -7.28
CA ASN A 223 -0.65 22.47 -7.98
C ASN A 223 -0.89 21.02 -7.57
N THR A 224 -0.88 20.11 -8.53
CA THR A 224 -0.89 18.66 -8.26
C THR A 224 0.39 18.23 -7.55
N SER A 225 0.31 17.17 -6.76
CA SER A 225 1.48 16.53 -6.15
C SER A 225 1.64 15.10 -6.67
N SER A 226 2.87 14.60 -6.72
CA SER A 226 3.12 13.22 -7.12
C SER A 226 2.73 12.23 -6.03
N GLY A 227 2.18 11.09 -6.41
CA GLY A 227 2.19 9.90 -5.56
C GLY A 227 3.58 9.28 -5.47
N GLY A 228 3.77 8.41 -4.48
CA GLY A 228 5.01 7.66 -4.29
C GLY A 228 5.16 6.53 -5.32
N ALA A 229 6.42 6.22 -5.65
CA ALA A 229 6.76 5.05 -6.46
C ALA A 229 6.16 3.77 -5.84
N GLY A 230 5.68 2.83 -6.66
CA GLY A 230 4.90 1.69 -6.20
C GLY A 230 3.38 1.88 -6.27
N GLY A 231 2.94 2.81 -7.13
CA GLY A 231 1.54 2.97 -7.53
C GLY A 231 0.72 3.94 -6.68
N GLY A 232 1.36 4.84 -5.94
CA GLY A 232 0.66 5.92 -5.25
C GLY A 232 -0.02 6.87 -6.25
N GLY A 233 -1.25 7.27 -5.95
CA GLY A 233 -2.01 8.24 -6.74
C GLY A 233 -1.53 9.67 -6.52
N ALA A 234 -1.46 10.46 -7.60
CA ALA A 234 -1.17 11.90 -7.53
C ALA A 234 -2.31 12.68 -6.84
N GLY A 235 -1.97 13.66 -6.02
CA GLY A 235 -2.93 14.57 -5.40
C GLY A 235 -3.48 15.60 -6.38
N GLY A 236 -4.74 15.99 -6.20
CA GLY A 236 -5.40 17.00 -7.04
C GLY A 236 -4.84 18.41 -6.81
N GLY A 237 -5.05 19.30 -7.77
CA GLY A 237 -4.65 20.71 -7.67
C GLY A 237 -5.46 21.59 -8.62
N GLY A 238 -6.00 22.69 -8.10
CA GLY A 238 -6.89 23.57 -8.86
C GLY A 238 -8.09 22.79 -9.42
N SER A 239 -8.22 22.74 -10.75
CA SER A 239 -9.26 21.96 -11.45
C SER A 239 -8.85 20.52 -11.78
N THR A 240 -7.62 20.10 -11.45
CA THR A 240 -7.13 18.76 -11.76
C THR A 240 -7.57 17.76 -10.70
N ALA A 241 -8.27 16.71 -11.11
CA ALA A 241 -8.74 15.65 -10.22
C ALA A 241 -7.56 14.81 -9.67
N PRO A 242 -7.65 14.31 -8.43
CA PRO A 242 -6.67 13.36 -7.92
C PRO A 242 -6.75 12.02 -8.65
N VAL A 243 -5.66 11.26 -8.57
CA VAL A 243 -5.51 9.95 -9.22
C VAL A 243 -5.66 8.85 -8.19
N ALA A 244 -6.32 7.76 -8.56
CA ALA A 244 -6.45 6.59 -7.70
C ALA A 244 -5.11 5.87 -7.54
N GLY A 245 -4.94 5.17 -6.42
CA GLY A 245 -3.86 4.21 -6.25
C GLY A 245 -3.96 3.11 -7.30
N THR A 246 -2.81 2.66 -7.79
CA THR A 246 -2.74 1.61 -8.81
C THR A 246 -3.23 0.29 -8.20
N ALA A 247 -4.16 -0.37 -8.88
CA ALA A 247 -4.65 -1.68 -8.46
C ALA A 247 -3.50 -2.70 -8.38
N ASN A 248 -3.58 -3.61 -7.41
CA ASN A 248 -2.62 -4.68 -7.16
C ASN A 248 -1.21 -4.20 -6.78
N THR A 249 -1.08 -2.96 -6.31
CA THR A 249 0.17 -2.45 -5.74
C THR A 249 0.06 -2.06 -4.28
N GLY A 250 -1.15 -2.03 -3.71
CA GLY A 250 -1.40 -1.45 -2.40
C GLY A 250 -1.14 0.06 -2.31
N GLY A 251 -1.11 0.76 -3.46
CA GLY A 251 -0.82 2.19 -3.50
C GLY A 251 -1.93 3.04 -2.86
N GLY A 252 -1.57 4.11 -2.16
CA GLY A 252 -2.53 5.05 -1.59
C GLY A 252 -3.19 5.96 -2.64
N GLY A 253 -4.45 6.37 -2.42
CA GLY A 253 -5.15 7.32 -3.29
C GLY A 253 -4.73 8.77 -3.09
N GLY A 254 -4.76 9.58 -4.16
CA GLY A 254 -4.47 11.01 -4.09
C GLY A 254 -5.52 11.80 -3.30
N GLY A 255 -5.08 12.82 -2.56
CA GLY A 255 -5.95 13.74 -1.82
C GLY A 255 -6.69 14.72 -2.73
N GLY A 256 -7.92 15.09 -2.37
CA GLY A 256 -8.72 16.07 -3.09
C GLY A 256 -8.18 17.51 -2.98
N ALA A 257 -8.21 18.24 -4.08
CA ALA A 257 -8.03 19.69 -4.18
C ALA A 257 -9.15 20.49 -3.49
N ASN A 258 -8.86 21.75 -3.18
CA ASN A 258 -9.81 22.76 -2.69
C ASN A 258 -10.25 23.69 -3.84
N PRO A 259 -11.51 24.18 -3.89
CA PRO A 259 -12.56 24.04 -2.87
C PRO A 259 -13.40 22.78 -2.93
N SER A 260 -13.37 21.98 -4.00
CA SER A 260 -14.21 20.78 -4.07
C SER A 260 -13.73 19.77 -5.11
N THR A 261 -12.84 18.87 -4.71
CA THR A 261 -12.70 17.58 -5.40
C THR A 261 -12.66 16.46 -4.37
N ASN A 262 -13.27 15.34 -4.74
CA ASN A 262 -13.25 14.14 -3.94
C ASN A 262 -11.83 13.59 -3.87
N GLY A 263 -11.46 12.97 -2.76
CA GLY A 263 -10.27 12.13 -2.71
C GLY A 263 -10.42 10.95 -3.68
N ALA A 264 -9.28 10.41 -4.12
CA ALA A 264 -9.28 9.23 -4.97
C ALA A 264 -9.17 7.94 -4.15
N ASN A 265 -9.63 6.83 -4.73
CA ASN A 265 -9.56 5.51 -4.09
C ASN A 265 -8.10 5.02 -3.98
N GLY A 266 -7.82 4.22 -2.96
CA GLY A 266 -6.59 3.43 -2.88
C GLY A 266 -6.62 2.23 -3.84
N GLY A 267 -5.45 1.69 -4.12
CA GLY A 267 -5.26 0.47 -4.91
C GLY A 267 -5.49 -0.79 -4.07
N SER A 268 -5.97 -1.86 -4.69
CA SER A 268 -6.02 -3.19 -4.08
C SER A 268 -4.63 -3.72 -3.74
N GLY A 269 -4.59 -4.62 -2.77
CA GLY A 269 -3.39 -5.36 -2.40
C GLY A 269 -3.00 -6.44 -3.42
N ILE A 270 -1.95 -7.18 -3.09
CA ILE A 270 -1.45 -8.31 -3.88
C ILE A 270 -0.76 -9.31 -2.95
N VAL A 271 -0.86 -10.60 -3.28
CA VAL A 271 -0.09 -11.66 -2.61
C VAL A 271 0.71 -12.42 -3.67
N ILE A 272 2.01 -12.59 -3.42
CA ILE A 272 2.90 -13.39 -4.26
C ILE A 272 3.57 -14.44 -3.40
N VAL A 273 3.55 -15.69 -3.84
CA VAL A 273 4.17 -16.83 -3.16
C VAL A 273 5.08 -17.52 -4.17
N ARG A 274 6.31 -17.87 -3.79
CA ARG A 274 7.20 -18.64 -4.66
C ARG A 274 7.94 -19.74 -3.92
N TYR A 275 8.35 -20.76 -4.67
CA TYR A 275 9.18 -21.86 -4.19
C TYR A 275 10.02 -22.45 -5.34
N LEU A 276 11.13 -23.07 -4.98
CA LEU A 276 12.02 -23.75 -5.93
C LEU A 276 11.36 -25.04 -6.43
N ILE A 277 11.51 -25.33 -7.72
CA ILE A 277 11.03 -26.57 -8.38
C ILE A 277 12.17 -27.45 -8.86
#